data_AF-A0A367YCQ9-F1
#
_entry.id   AF-A0A367YCQ9-F1
#
_cell.length_a   1.000
_cell.length_b   1.000
_cell.length_c   1.000
_cell.angle_alpha   90.00
_cell.angle_beta   90.00
_cell.angle_gamma   90.00
#
_symmetry.space_group_name_H-M   'P 1'
#
loop_
_entity.id
_entity.type
_entity.pdbx_description
1 polymer ?
#
loop_
_entity_poly.entity_id
_entity_poly.type
_entity_poly.pdbx_seq_one_letter_code
_entity_poly.pdbx_strand_id
1 'polypeptide(L)'
;MIALKETILRISRAAHQAKDLPKTTSSTPQESLREPRTHKPEPTPTIIRKRHEHLPNEQLQQFKPLYSDFQRQVFLDFLRPLNMPNLKTLNKRPPYDSARARSSWRQKSSSAPQDILDTYLKRKPLFKRLIRYLKAATPARCKNVDYSNTDLVQNLLQQDAEMGKYSRKWEMPHQIFHEIPPMPSPLTRENFEEYIYRLTHATYHYKNSLSLQSGIIPQILLYTHKLSNKEFKPFRSTTTFNHLIKYFGCDKGQDLFSRELVLAMTKDGHELNRGTISNLFRILKNRSKIRSVRDTYRLTLFLARFADRHSVTTNLLTWAKVYDVIDNVYMKEWFLNEMQENGIPFVRLLVDSILRDFAQSTTNTEDLIYFIENDLGIKNWRPDIAARRAVIRHSALHSGVEVPEYVGSEFDFKNWLLGIKYRRDFEGKRSIHMLKNLFARDFDISETLPNFSMPIEQLVEDFPDVRHQKQLVFVVRGLIYEATKELGLPLERDTYDNGNQSIPENYKIVLRDLNDALQELVARVEFLNKNNLEKCPAPWEWLSNEEVEQWEEWKQNFKANPDGMFAEFKYFQPFPQEEMEKTKMHIMKKMVAARNRERLRVVNEGFDEHMLSVMKERGLIQER
;
A
#
# COMPACT_ATOMS: atom_id res chain seq x y z
N MET A 1 -11.06 9.04 -24.70
CA MET A 1 -11.42 7.85 -23.88
C MET A 1 -12.33 6.87 -24.61
N ILE A 2 -13.18 7.35 -25.54
CA ILE A 2 -13.99 6.51 -26.45
C ILE A 2 -13.15 5.47 -27.23
N ALA A 3 -11.96 5.84 -27.72
CA ALA A 3 -11.10 4.95 -28.51
C ALA A 3 -10.58 3.68 -27.79
N LEU A 4 -10.29 3.75 -26.48
CA LEU A 4 -9.90 2.56 -25.71
C LEU A 4 -11.11 1.67 -25.42
N LYS A 5 -12.27 2.26 -25.12
CA LYS A 5 -13.54 1.53 -25.01
C LYS A 5 -13.81 0.77 -26.31
N GLU A 6 -13.81 1.45 -27.45
CA GLU A 6 -14.04 0.83 -28.77
C GLU A 6 -13.02 -0.27 -29.12
N THR A 7 -11.74 -0.06 -28.79
CA THR A 7 -10.72 -1.07 -29.08
C THR A 7 -10.80 -2.26 -28.15
N ILE A 8 -11.00 -2.05 -26.86
CA ILE A 8 -11.23 -3.13 -25.91
C ILE A 8 -12.50 -3.91 -26.32
N LEU A 9 -13.58 -3.23 -26.73
CA LEU A 9 -14.80 -3.84 -27.29
C LEU A 9 -14.51 -4.66 -28.55
N ARG A 10 -13.59 -4.21 -29.43
CA ARG A 10 -13.15 -4.96 -30.62
C ARG A 10 -12.31 -6.20 -30.28
N ILE A 11 -11.51 -6.12 -29.21
CA ILE A 11 -10.59 -7.17 -28.77
C ILE A 11 -11.29 -8.19 -27.84
N SER A 12 -12.51 -7.91 -27.40
CA SER A 12 -13.34 -8.77 -26.53
C SER A 12 -13.32 -10.27 -26.89
N ARG A 13 -13.34 -10.60 -28.19
CA ARG A 13 -13.25 -11.98 -28.70
C ARG A 13 -11.99 -12.72 -28.26
N ALA A 14 -10.87 -12.03 -28.06
CA ALA A 14 -9.62 -12.59 -27.54
C ALA A 14 -9.58 -12.63 -26.00
N ALA A 15 -10.23 -11.68 -25.32
CA ALA A 15 -10.35 -11.67 -23.85
C ALA A 15 -11.28 -12.79 -23.34
N HIS A 16 -12.32 -13.11 -24.13
CA HIS A 16 -13.24 -14.23 -23.97
C HIS A 16 -12.59 -15.61 -23.79
N GLN A 17 -11.30 -15.77 -24.00
CA GLN A 17 -10.60 -17.06 -24.02
C GLN A 17 -9.84 -17.35 -22.72
N ALA A 18 -9.76 -16.37 -21.80
CA ALA A 18 -9.34 -16.60 -20.42
C ALA A 18 -10.38 -17.39 -19.59
N LYS A 19 -11.40 -17.95 -20.26
CA LYS A 19 -12.69 -18.46 -19.74
C LYS A 19 -12.57 -19.52 -18.65
N ASP A 20 -11.55 -20.38 -18.69
CA ASP A 20 -11.38 -21.47 -17.73
C ASP A 20 -9.95 -21.57 -17.22
N LEU A 21 -9.24 -20.44 -17.19
CA LEU A 21 -7.99 -20.37 -16.43
C LEU A 21 -8.30 -20.87 -15.02
N PRO A 22 -7.54 -21.85 -14.47
CA PRO A 22 -7.73 -22.23 -13.08
C PRO A 22 -7.72 -20.93 -12.33
N LYS A 23 -8.78 -20.69 -11.55
CA LYS A 23 -8.84 -19.59 -10.59
C LYS A 23 -7.41 -19.50 -10.09
N THR A 24 -6.79 -18.32 -10.13
CA THR A 24 -5.77 -18.13 -9.11
C THR A 24 -6.55 -18.42 -7.86
N THR A 25 -6.33 -19.61 -7.32
CA THR A 25 -6.55 -19.89 -5.95
C THR A 25 -5.58 -18.90 -5.27
N SER A 26 -5.90 -17.59 -5.22
CA SER A 26 -6.41 -17.15 -3.93
C SER A 26 -7.44 -18.18 -3.65
N SER A 27 -7.02 -19.19 -2.87
CA SER A 27 -7.94 -19.85 -1.99
C SER A 27 -8.95 -18.75 -1.70
N THR A 28 -10.20 -19.00 -2.09
CA THR A 28 -11.27 -18.54 -1.25
C THR A 28 -10.64 -18.53 0.15
N PRO A 29 -10.71 -17.46 0.94
CA PRO A 29 -11.04 -17.81 2.29
C PRO A 29 -12.30 -18.66 2.09
N GLN A 30 -12.14 -19.99 1.96
CA GLN A 30 -12.73 -20.84 2.93
C GLN A 30 -12.40 -20.03 4.18
N GLU A 31 -13.35 -19.22 4.64
CA GLU A 31 -14.36 -19.77 5.53
C GLU A 31 -14.13 -21.29 5.72
N SER A 32 -12.91 -21.69 6.15
CA SER A 32 -12.79 -22.47 7.34
C SER A 32 -13.74 -21.73 8.23
N LEU A 33 -14.84 -22.40 8.55
CA LEU A 33 -15.42 -22.34 9.87
C LEU A 33 -14.25 -22.21 10.84
N ARG A 34 -13.74 -20.99 10.99
CA ARG A 34 -12.88 -20.62 12.10
C ARG A 34 -13.90 -20.73 13.19
N GLU A 35 -13.69 -21.72 14.04
CA GLU A 35 -14.44 -21.87 15.27
C GLU A 35 -14.70 -20.48 15.83
N PRO A 36 -15.93 -20.19 16.29
CA PRO A 36 -16.27 -18.90 16.86
C PRO A 36 -15.15 -18.56 17.83
N ARG A 37 -14.36 -17.53 17.51
CA ARG A 37 -13.26 -17.13 18.39
C ARG A 37 -13.95 -16.69 19.67
N THR A 38 -13.90 -17.57 20.66
CA THR A 38 -14.21 -17.29 22.04
C THR A 38 -13.62 -15.94 22.38
N HIS A 39 -14.48 -15.08 22.96
CA HIS A 39 -14.20 -13.70 23.37
C HIS A 39 -12.71 -13.39 23.44
N LYS A 40 -12.22 -12.55 22.51
CA LYS A 40 -10.89 -11.95 22.67
C LYS A 40 -10.85 -11.35 24.09
N PRO A 41 -9.86 -11.68 24.92
CA PRO A 41 -9.77 -11.14 26.27
C PRO A 41 -9.83 -9.62 26.19
N GLU A 42 -10.47 -8.98 27.16
CA GLU A 42 -10.58 -7.52 27.19
C GLU A 42 -9.19 -6.90 27.01
N PRO A 43 -9.05 -5.91 26.12
CA PRO A 43 -7.75 -5.33 25.83
C PRO A 43 -7.22 -4.67 27.11
N THR A 44 -6.12 -5.20 27.65
CA THR A 44 -5.50 -4.68 28.87
C THR A 44 -4.37 -3.70 28.53
N PRO A 45 -4.34 -2.51 29.15
CA PRO A 45 -3.26 -1.56 28.93
C PRO A 45 -1.95 -2.11 29.47
N THR A 46 -0.91 -2.14 28.63
CA THR A 46 0.44 -2.56 29.01
C THR A 46 1.34 -1.34 29.14
N ILE A 47 2.06 -1.22 30.25
CA ILE A 47 2.97 -0.10 30.51
C ILE A 47 4.42 -0.56 30.30
N ILE A 48 5.14 0.11 29.41
CA ILE A 48 6.56 -0.12 29.14
C ILE A 48 7.37 1.02 29.74
N ARG A 49 8.29 0.71 30.65
CA ARG A 49 9.18 1.72 31.24
C ARG A 49 10.36 1.98 30.30
N LYS A 50 10.62 3.25 29.99
CA LYS A 50 11.74 3.67 29.14
C LYS A 50 12.57 4.76 29.78
N ARG A 51 13.89 4.68 29.59
CA ARG A 51 14.81 5.75 29.99
C ARG A 51 14.60 6.96 29.12
N HIS A 52 14.52 8.13 29.75
CA HIS A 52 14.36 9.40 29.03
C HIS A 52 15.73 10.00 28.69
N GLU A 53 16.27 9.66 27.53
CA GLU A 53 17.47 10.30 26.99
C GLU A 53 17.11 11.68 26.41
N HIS A 54 17.23 12.73 27.23
CA HIS A 54 16.91 14.08 26.79
C HIS A 54 18.10 14.71 26.05
N LEU A 55 17.97 14.84 24.73
CA LEU A 55 18.80 15.76 23.94
C LEU A 55 18.01 17.03 23.60
N PRO A 56 18.39 18.21 24.10
CA PRO A 56 17.76 19.49 23.74
C PRO A 56 17.73 19.72 22.23
N ASN A 57 16.70 20.40 21.73
CA ASN A 57 16.53 20.64 20.29
C ASN A 57 17.68 21.45 19.69
N GLU A 58 18.26 22.38 20.45
CA GLU A 58 19.40 23.21 20.03
C GLU A 58 20.65 22.36 19.81
N GLN A 59 20.96 21.46 20.75
CA GLN A 59 22.07 20.52 20.62
C GLN A 59 21.82 19.52 19.48
N LEU A 60 20.58 19.05 19.31
CA LEU A 60 20.22 18.18 18.19
C LEU A 60 20.51 18.84 16.84
N GLN A 61 20.27 20.15 16.69
CA GLN A 61 20.56 20.87 15.43
C GLN A 61 22.05 20.88 15.07
N GLN A 62 22.94 20.85 16.05
CA GLN A 62 24.40 20.80 15.81
C GLN A 62 24.81 19.49 15.11
N PHE A 63 24.10 18.39 15.39
CA PHE A 63 24.33 17.08 14.77
C PHE A 63 23.56 16.85 13.47
N LYS A 64 22.92 17.90 12.92
CA LYS A 64 22.15 17.81 11.68
C LYS A 64 22.85 17.09 10.53
N PRO A 65 24.16 17.29 10.27
CA PRO A 65 24.85 16.55 9.22
C PRO A 65 24.80 15.03 9.40
N LEU A 66 24.85 14.53 10.65
CA LEU A 66 24.92 13.09 10.95
C LEU A 66 23.59 12.38 10.67
N TYR A 67 22.45 12.99 10.98
CA TYR A 67 21.14 12.40 10.67
C TYR A 67 20.51 12.94 9.37
N SER A 68 21.15 13.90 8.70
CA SER A 68 20.77 14.31 7.35
C SER A 68 21.04 13.18 6.36
N ASP A 69 20.12 12.97 5.42
CA ASP A 69 20.18 11.84 4.48
C ASP A 69 20.33 10.45 5.14
N PHE A 70 19.84 10.28 6.37
CA PHE A 70 19.95 9.03 7.14
C PHE A 70 19.67 7.75 6.34
N GLN A 71 18.56 7.73 5.58
CA GLN A 71 18.21 6.57 4.74
C GLN A 71 19.30 6.24 3.71
N ARG A 72 19.93 7.25 3.12
CA ARG A 72 21.03 7.05 2.18
C ARG A 72 22.23 6.48 2.91
N GLN A 73 22.56 6.98 4.10
CA GLN A 73 23.67 6.45 4.90
C GLN A 73 23.48 4.97 5.23
N VAL A 74 22.27 4.57 5.62
CA VAL A 74 21.90 3.15 5.84
C VAL A 74 22.14 2.31 4.58
N PHE A 75 21.69 2.78 3.41
CA PHE A 75 21.93 2.06 2.15
C PHE A 75 23.41 2.04 1.74
N LEU A 76 24.14 3.12 2.00
CA LEU A 76 25.58 3.19 1.74
C LEU A 76 26.35 2.19 2.59
N ASP A 77 25.99 2.08 3.87
CA ASP A 77 26.58 1.11 4.78
C ASP A 77 26.35 -0.34 4.30
N PHE A 78 25.11 -0.65 3.91
CA PHE A 78 24.77 -1.96 3.31
C PHE A 78 25.57 -2.27 2.03
N LEU A 79 25.77 -1.28 1.16
CA LEU A 79 26.44 -1.45 -0.13
C LEU A 79 27.96 -1.34 -0.06
N ARG A 80 28.54 -0.84 1.05
CA ARG A 80 29.98 -0.67 1.22
C ARG A 80 30.79 -1.92 0.86
N PRO A 81 30.39 -3.15 1.26
CA PRO A 81 31.13 -4.37 0.92
C PRO A 81 31.16 -4.73 -0.57
N LEU A 82 30.36 -4.09 -1.44
CA LEU A 82 30.43 -4.32 -2.88
C LEU A 82 31.75 -3.83 -3.49
N ASN A 83 32.42 -2.87 -2.85
CA ASN A 83 33.66 -2.24 -3.34
C ASN A 83 33.52 -1.67 -4.77
N MET A 84 32.36 -1.07 -5.08
CA MET A 84 32.08 -0.47 -6.38
C MET A 84 31.92 1.05 -6.24
N PRO A 85 32.99 1.85 -6.28
CA PRO A 85 32.94 3.30 -6.00
C PRO A 85 32.02 4.09 -6.95
N ASN A 86 31.76 3.56 -8.15
CA ASN A 86 30.94 4.20 -9.18
C ASN A 86 29.42 4.00 -9.02
N LEU A 87 28.95 3.36 -7.94
CA LEU A 87 27.51 3.19 -7.71
C LEU A 87 26.82 4.55 -7.56
N LYS A 88 25.63 4.67 -8.15
CA LYS A 88 24.88 5.94 -8.17
C LYS A 88 24.45 6.38 -6.78
N THR A 89 24.27 5.45 -5.84
CA THR A 89 23.97 5.80 -4.44
C THR A 89 25.20 6.36 -3.71
N LEU A 90 26.42 5.95 -4.08
CA LEU A 90 27.69 6.47 -3.55
C LEU A 90 27.99 7.89 -4.05
N ASN A 91 27.66 8.20 -5.30
CA ASN A 91 27.94 9.51 -5.89
C ASN A 91 27.03 10.64 -5.34
N LYS A 92 27.58 11.85 -5.17
CA LYS A 92 26.77 13.06 -4.90
C LYS A 92 25.73 13.21 -6.01
N ARG A 93 24.44 13.19 -5.66
CA ARG A 93 23.37 13.32 -6.64
C ARG A 93 23.35 14.75 -7.18
N PRO A 94 23.24 14.94 -8.51
CA PRO A 94 22.90 16.25 -9.03
C PRO A 94 21.55 16.69 -8.46
N PRO A 95 21.30 18.00 -8.32
CA PRO A 95 20.02 18.51 -7.84
C PRO A 95 18.88 17.97 -8.70
N TYR A 96 17.79 17.58 -8.04
CA TYR A 96 16.62 17.05 -8.73
C TYR A 96 15.93 18.15 -9.53
N ASP A 97 15.85 17.97 -10.86
CA ASP A 97 15.12 18.86 -11.76
C ASP A 97 13.60 18.73 -11.56
N SER A 98 13.12 19.43 -10.53
CA SER A 98 11.72 19.40 -10.11
C SER A 98 10.79 20.02 -11.15
N ALA A 99 11.26 21.03 -11.89
CA ALA A 99 10.48 21.73 -12.91
C ALA A 99 10.17 20.80 -14.09
N ARG A 100 11.20 20.14 -14.63
CA ARG A 100 11.02 19.16 -15.72
C ARG A 100 10.18 17.98 -15.29
N ALA A 101 10.38 17.47 -14.07
CA ALA A 101 9.58 16.36 -13.56
C ALA A 101 8.10 16.74 -13.38
N ARG A 102 7.80 17.96 -12.92
CA ARG A 102 6.42 18.49 -12.81
C ARG A 102 5.80 18.67 -14.19
N SER A 103 6.53 19.25 -15.14
CA SER A 103 6.06 19.42 -16.53
C SER A 103 5.75 18.06 -17.18
N SER A 104 6.68 17.10 -17.09
CA SER A 104 6.45 15.75 -17.61
C SER A 104 5.28 15.05 -16.92
N TRP A 105 5.07 15.28 -15.64
CA TRP A 105 3.94 14.71 -14.92
C TRP A 105 2.62 15.30 -15.37
N ARG A 106 2.53 16.64 -15.51
CA ARG A 106 1.33 17.32 -16.01
C ARG A 106 0.91 16.78 -17.37
N GLN A 107 1.86 16.63 -18.29
CA GLN A 107 1.59 16.03 -19.61
C GLN A 107 1.07 14.59 -19.52
N LYS A 108 1.63 13.78 -18.60
CA LYS A 108 1.20 12.39 -18.39
C LYS A 108 -0.18 12.26 -17.76
N SER A 109 -0.52 13.14 -16.82
CA SER A 109 -1.77 13.11 -16.07
C SER A 109 -2.88 13.95 -16.69
N SER A 110 -2.62 14.59 -17.84
CA SER A 110 -3.61 15.43 -18.51
C SER A 110 -4.72 14.58 -19.12
N SER A 111 -5.96 15.01 -18.94
CA SER A 111 -7.14 14.47 -19.62
C SER A 111 -7.46 15.24 -20.91
N ALA A 112 -6.73 16.33 -21.22
CA ALA A 112 -6.96 17.14 -22.40
C ALA A 112 -6.57 16.35 -23.67
N PRO A 113 -7.46 16.27 -24.69
CA PRO A 113 -7.18 15.51 -25.91
C PRO A 113 -5.89 15.89 -26.62
N GLN A 114 -5.56 17.19 -26.68
CA GLN A 114 -4.34 17.68 -27.32
C GLN A 114 -3.07 17.21 -26.60
N ASP A 115 -3.01 17.33 -25.28
CA ASP A 115 -1.86 16.88 -24.48
C ASP A 115 -1.62 15.36 -24.63
N ILE A 116 -2.71 14.59 -24.70
CA ILE A 116 -2.66 13.15 -24.92
C ILE A 116 -2.10 12.83 -26.31
N LEU A 117 -2.53 13.56 -27.34
CA LEU A 117 -2.04 13.40 -28.72
C LEU A 117 -0.56 13.80 -28.86
N ASP A 118 -0.17 14.94 -28.30
CA ASP A 118 1.22 15.42 -28.33
C ASP A 118 2.16 14.45 -27.63
N THR A 119 1.74 13.93 -26.48
CA THR A 119 2.47 12.89 -25.74
C THR A 119 2.59 11.61 -26.57
N TYR A 120 1.52 11.22 -27.27
CA TYR A 120 1.53 10.07 -28.17
C TYR A 120 2.56 10.25 -29.29
N LEU A 121 2.48 11.35 -30.05
CA LEU A 121 3.37 11.64 -31.18
C LEU A 121 4.84 11.67 -30.75
N LYS A 122 5.13 12.34 -29.63
CA LYS A 122 6.49 12.45 -29.07
C LYS A 122 7.09 11.10 -28.68
N ARG A 123 6.31 10.20 -28.08
CA ARG A 123 6.82 8.92 -27.54
C ARG A 123 6.68 7.75 -28.53
N LYS A 124 5.86 7.89 -29.58
CA LYS A 124 5.59 6.85 -30.58
C LYS A 124 6.85 6.18 -31.17
N PRO A 125 7.94 6.89 -31.52
CA PRO A 125 9.13 6.24 -32.08
C PRO A 125 9.82 5.29 -31.09
N LEU A 126 9.91 5.68 -29.82
CA LEU A 126 10.49 4.85 -28.77
C LEU A 126 9.60 3.64 -28.47
N PHE A 127 8.29 3.86 -28.44
CA PHE A 127 7.31 2.79 -28.26
C PHE A 127 7.36 1.76 -29.40
N LYS A 128 7.47 2.20 -30.67
CA LYS A 128 7.73 1.30 -31.84
C LYS A 128 8.93 0.39 -31.62
N ARG A 129 10.03 0.92 -31.08
CA ARG A 129 11.24 0.13 -30.80
C ARG A 129 10.99 -0.90 -29.68
N LEU A 130 10.21 -0.54 -28.67
CA LEU A 130 9.83 -1.46 -27.59
C LEU A 130 8.97 -2.61 -28.13
N ILE A 131 7.92 -2.32 -28.89
CA ILE A 131 7.03 -3.36 -29.48
C ILE A 131 7.83 -4.30 -30.38
N ARG A 132 8.65 -3.76 -31.29
CA ARG A 132 9.49 -4.58 -32.18
C ARG A 132 10.40 -5.51 -31.39
N TYR A 133 11.00 -5.02 -30.31
CA TYR A 133 11.84 -5.85 -29.44
C TYR A 133 11.04 -6.95 -28.73
N LEU A 134 9.89 -6.61 -28.13
CA LEU A 134 9.04 -7.59 -27.45
C LEU A 134 8.59 -8.69 -28.41
N LYS A 135 8.17 -8.32 -29.62
CA LYS A 135 7.84 -9.29 -30.68
C LYS A 135 9.01 -10.21 -30.97
N ALA A 136 10.21 -9.67 -31.22
CA ALA A 136 11.38 -10.48 -31.51
C ALA A 136 11.71 -11.45 -30.36
N ALA A 137 11.70 -10.95 -29.11
CA ALA A 137 12.06 -11.71 -27.92
C ALA A 137 10.98 -12.70 -27.43
N THR A 138 9.73 -12.58 -27.92
CA THR A 138 8.64 -13.48 -27.52
C THR A 138 8.85 -14.87 -28.13
N PRO A 139 8.79 -15.96 -27.34
CA PRO A 139 8.93 -17.33 -27.82
C PRO A 139 7.91 -17.67 -28.92
N ALA A 140 8.32 -18.50 -29.89
CA ALA A 140 7.46 -18.93 -30.99
C ALA A 140 6.15 -19.58 -30.51
N ARG A 141 6.22 -20.39 -29.44
CA ARG A 141 5.05 -21.03 -28.80
C ARG A 141 3.98 -20.06 -28.27
N CYS A 142 4.33 -18.78 -28.09
CA CYS A 142 3.43 -17.75 -27.59
C CYS A 142 2.91 -16.82 -28.71
N LYS A 143 3.25 -17.12 -29.98
CA LYS A 143 2.89 -16.33 -31.16
C LYS A 143 2.00 -17.15 -32.08
N ASN A 144 1.17 -16.45 -32.86
CA ASN A 144 0.28 -17.03 -33.87
C ASN A 144 -0.53 -18.20 -33.30
N VAL A 145 -0.92 -18.08 -32.02
CA VAL A 145 -1.67 -19.12 -31.34
C VAL A 145 -3.04 -19.24 -32.01
N ASP A 146 -3.40 -20.46 -32.40
CA ASP A 146 -4.74 -20.72 -32.92
C ASP A 146 -5.75 -20.63 -31.77
N TYR A 147 -6.51 -19.55 -31.80
CA TYR A 147 -7.52 -19.23 -30.80
C TYR A 147 -8.75 -20.15 -30.84
N SER A 148 -8.90 -20.96 -31.88
CA SER A 148 -9.95 -22.00 -31.93
C SER A 148 -9.58 -23.22 -31.08
N ASN A 149 -8.30 -23.42 -30.76
CA ASN A 149 -7.81 -24.50 -29.92
C ASN A 149 -7.77 -24.06 -28.44
N THR A 150 -8.89 -24.25 -27.74
CA THR A 150 -9.06 -23.86 -26.33
C THR A 150 -8.06 -24.53 -25.39
N ASP A 151 -7.72 -25.79 -25.63
CA ASP A 151 -6.85 -26.57 -24.76
C ASP A 151 -5.40 -26.08 -24.82
N LEU A 152 -4.91 -25.75 -26.01
CA LEU A 152 -3.57 -25.19 -26.20
C LEU A 152 -3.45 -23.81 -25.51
N VAL A 153 -4.47 -22.96 -25.65
CA VAL A 153 -4.52 -21.65 -24.98
C VAL A 153 -4.55 -21.83 -23.46
N GLN A 154 -5.40 -22.71 -22.93
CA GLN A 154 -5.49 -22.99 -21.50
C GLN A 154 -4.17 -23.53 -20.94
N ASN A 155 -3.51 -24.46 -21.63
CA ASN A 155 -2.21 -25.00 -21.22
C ASN A 155 -1.13 -23.91 -21.15
N LEU A 156 -1.07 -23.01 -22.14
CA LEU A 156 -0.14 -21.87 -22.14
C LEU A 156 -0.43 -20.91 -20.96
N LEU A 157 -1.71 -20.61 -20.74
CA LEU A 157 -2.15 -19.71 -19.67
C LEU A 157 -1.95 -20.34 -18.28
N GLN A 158 -2.15 -21.65 -18.13
CA GLN A 158 -1.95 -22.38 -16.87
C GLN A 158 -0.46 -22.46 -16.51
N GLN A 159 0.41 -22.76 -17.47
CA GLN A 159 1.86 -22.71 -17.26
C GLN A 159 2.32 -21.32 -16.77
N ASP A 160 1.76 -20.24 -17.31
CA ASP A 160 2.06 -18.88 -16.86
C ASP A 160 1.35 -18.52 -15.53
N ALA A 161 0.19 -19.10 -15.23
CA ALA A 161 -0.54 -18.89 -13.96
C ALA A 161 0.13 -19.60 -12.78
N GLU A 162 0.62 -20.83 -12.96
CA GLU A 162 1.44 -21.56 -11.98
C GLU A 162 2.71 -20.78 -11.64
N MET A 163 3.29 -20.09 -12.62
CA MET A 163 4.41 -19.18 -12.37
C MET A 163 4.04 -17.96 -11.51
N GLY A 164 2.79 -17.51 -11.51
CA GLY A 164 2.28 -16.46 -10.62
C GLY A 164 2.08 -16.93 -9.18
N LYS A 165 1.86 -18.24 -8.96
CA LYS A 165 1.61 -18.84 -7.64
C LYS A 165 2.86 -18.89 -6.74
N TYR A 166 4.07 -18.89 -7.30
CA TYR A 166 5.33 -18.84 -6.52
C TYR A 166 5.45 -17.61 -5.60
N SER A 167 4.66 -16.55 -5.82
CA SER A 167 4.63 -15.37 -4.93
C SER A 167 3.68 -15.50 -3.72
N ARG A 168 2.91 -16.59 -3.60
CA ARG A 168 1.97 -16.83 -2.47
C ARG A 168 2.18 -18.22 -1.89
N LYS A 169 3.43 -18.53 -1.51
CA LYS A 169 3.78 -19.82 -0.90
C LYS A 169 3.17 -19.98 0.50
N TRP A 170 2.93 -18.88 1.21
CA TRP A 170 2.35 -18.88 2.56
C TRP A 170 1.11 -17.99 2.63
N GLU A 171 0.05 -18.50 3.23
CA GLU A 171 -1.15 -17.73 3.58
C GLU A 171 -0.86 -16.87 4.80
N MET A 172 -1.02 -15.54 4.67
CA MET A 172 -0.77 -14.60 5.76
C MET A 172 -1.82 -13.49 5.78
N PRO A 173 -2.20 -13.01 6.99
CA PRO A 173 -3.03 -11.82 7.14
C PRO A 173 -2.41 -10.63 6.41
N HIS A 174 -3.25 -9.80 5.81
CA HIS A 174 -2.76 -8.64 5.05
C HIS A 174 -2.23 -7.54 5.97
N GLN A 175 -2.84 -7.38 7.14
CA GLN A 175 -2.48 -6.39 8.16
C GLN A 175 -2.19 -7.10 9.49
N ILE A 176 -1.13 -6.67 10.16
CA ILE A 176 -0.70 -7.20 11.46
C ILE A 176 -0.54 -6.02 12.41
N PHE A 177 -1.24 -6.09 13.55
CA PHE A 177 -1.28 -5.02 14.55
C PHE A 177 -0.40 -5.28 15.78
N HIS A 178 0.28 -6.43 15.80
CA HIS A 178 1.13 -6.87 16.90
C HIS A 178 2.61 -6.91 16.49
N GLU A 179 3.46 -7.30 17.44
CA GLU A 179 4.90 -7.47 17.25
C GLU A 179 5.23 -8.44 16.09
N ILE A 180 6.36 -8.20 15.43
CA ILE A 180 6.88 -9.09 14.39
C ILE A 180 7.30 -10.43 15.02
N PRO A 181 7.20 -11.55 14.29
CA PRO A 181 7.62 -12.83 14.83
C PRO A 181 9.11 -12.80 15.22
N PRO A 182 9.51 -13.56 16.26
CA PRO A 182 10.92 -13.74 16.58
C PRO A 182 11.65 -14.46 15.44
N MET A 183 12.95 -14.23 15.33
CA MET A 183 13.80 -14.94 14.39
C MET A 183 13.77 -16.44 14.74
N PRO A 184 13.54 -17.33 13.77
CA PRO A 184 13.48 -18.75 14.04
C PRO A 184 14.83 -19.27 14.56
N SER A 185 14.77 -20.16 15.55
CA SER A 185 15.93 -20.81 16.13
C SER A 185 15.60 -22.31 16.31
N PRO A 186 16.36 -23.25 15.71
CA PRO A 186 17.53 -23.03 14.84
C PRO A 186 17.16 -22.47 13.46
N LEU A 187 18.12 -21.81 12.79
CA LEU A 187 17.95 -21.29 11.43
C LEU A 187 18.17 -22.40 10.38
N THR A 188 17.24 -22.49 9.42
CA THR A 188 17.34 -23.27 8.19
C THR A 188 17.10 -22.36 6.99
N ARG A 189 17.38 -22.83 5.77
CA ARG A 189 17.12 -22.03 4.56
C ARG A 189 15.62 -21.76 4.38
N GLU A 190 14.80 -22.76 4.68
CA GLU A 190 13.35 -22.72 4.49
C GLU A 190 12.68 -21.79 5.49
N ASN A 191 13.02 -21.90 6.78
CA ASN A 191 12.41 -21.05 7.81
C ASN A 191 12.91 -19.60 7.72
N PHE A 192 14.14 -19.38 7.24
CA PHE A 192 14.65 -18.05 6.95
C PHE A 192 13.94 -17.43 5.74
N GLU A 193 13.71 -18.19 4.67
CA GLU A 193 12.93 -17.72 3.51
C GLU A 193 11.51 -17.33 3.93
N GLU A 194 10.85 -18.17 4.73
CA GLU A 194 9.53 -17.89 5.28
C GLU A 194 9.53 -16.63 6.15
N TYR A 195 10.52 -16.49 7.04
CA TYR A 195 10.65 -15.33 7.90
C TYR A 195 10.76 -14.03 7.09
N ILE A 196 11.65 -14.02 6.09
CA ILE A 196 11.82 -12.87 5.18
C ILE A 196 10.56 -12.62 4.36
N TYR A 197 9.86 -13.67 3.92
CA TYR A 197 8.58 -13.53 3.23
C TYR A 197 7.54 -12.83 4.13
N ARG A 198 7.37 -13.29 5.38
CA ARG A 198 6.44 -12.71 6.36
C ARG A 198 6.69 -11.21 6.56
N LEU A 199 7.96 -10.85 6.79
CA LEU A 199 8.37 -9.45 6.98
C LEU A 199 8.11 -8.55 5.75
N THR A 200 8.09 -9.12 4.54
CA THR A 200 8.02 -8.36 3.29
C THR A 200 6.65 -8.39 2.61
N HIS A 201 5.76 -9.32 2.98
CA HIS A 201 4.46 -9.53 2.33
C HIS A 201 3.25 -9.14 3.20
N ALA A 202 3.45 -8.91 4.50
CA ALA A 202 2.41 -8.39 5.40
C ALA A 202 2.57 -6.89 5.70
N THR A 203 1.48 -6.23 6.09
CA THR A 203 1.47 -4.82 6.51
C THR A 203 1.51 -4.72 8.03
N TYR A 204 2.71 -4.52 8.61
CA TYR A 204 2.86 -4.32 10.05
C TYR A 204 2.59 -2.87 10.46
N HIS A 205 1.61 -2.67 11.33
CA HIS A 205 1.26 -1.36 11.86
C HIS A 205 1.93 -1.07 13.20
N TYR A 206 2.28 -2.10 13.97
CA TYR A 206 2.84 -1.98 15.30
C TYR A 206 4.24 -1.34 15.34
N LYS A 207 4.44 -0.40 16.26
CA LYS A 207 5.69 0.34 16.52
C LYS A 207 6.33 0.92 15.25
N ASN A 208 5.51 1.27 14.26
CA ASN A 208 5.96 1.79 12.96
C ASN A 208 7.03 0.89 12.29
N SER A 209 6.93 -0.43 12.48
CA SER A 209 7.98 -1.40 12.12
C SER A 209 8.35 -1.40 10.63
N LEU A 210 7.44 -0.96 9.76
CA LEU A 210 7.62 -0.84 8.31
C LEU A 210 8.31 0.46 7.84
N SER A 211 8.57 1.42 8.71
CA SER A 211 9.16 2.72 8.33
C SER A 211 10.60 2.56 7.85
N LEU A 212 10.94 3.09 6.68
CA LEU A 212 12.34 3.16 6.21
C LEU A 212 13.22 4.07 7.06
N GLN A 213 12.62 4.93 7.86
CA GLN A 213 13.33 5.96 8.62
C GLN A 213 13.58 5.59 10.08
N SER A 214 12.80 4.65 10.62
CA SER A 214 12.76 4.34 12.05
C SER A 214 12.19 2.94 12.35
N GLY A 215 11.89 2.15 11.33
CA GLY A 215 11.27 0.84 11.48
C GLY A 215 12.32 -0.25 11.51
N ILE A 216 12.05 -1.30 12.29
CA ILE A 216 12.97 -2.42 12.48
C ILE A 216 13.03 -3.35 11.26
N ILE A 217 11.94 -3.49 10.49
CA ILE A 217 11.87 -4.46 9.39
C ILE A 217 12.91 -4.15 8.32
N PRO A 218 13.03 -2.90 7.79
CA PRO A 218 14.10 -2.56 6.88
C PRO A 218 15.50 -2.85 7.45
N GLN A 219 15.72 -2.62 8.75
CA GLN A 219 17.01 -2.86 9.39
C GLN A 219 17.35 -4.36 9.45
N ILE A 220 16.41 -5.21 9.87
CA ILE A 220 16.56 -6.68 9.85
C ILE A 220 16.87 -7.16 8.43
N LEU A 221 16.11 -6.70 7.43
CA LEU A 221 16.30 -7.11 6.05
C LEU A 221 17.71 -6.74 5.53
N LEU A 222 18.19 -5.53 5.84
CA LEU A 222 19.52 -5.09 5.44
C LEU A 222 20.62 -5.84 6.19
N TYR A 223 20.50 -5.99 7.51
CA TYR A 223 21.49 -6.71 8.32
C TYR A 223 21.66 -8.17 7.88
N THR A 224 20.55 -8.88 7.75
CA THR A 224 20.55 -10.31 7.39
C THR A 224 21.06 -10.57 5.97
N HIS A 225 20.97 -9.59 5.07
CA HIS A 225 21.43 -9.70 3.67
C HIS A 225 22.73 -8.93 3.38
N LYS A 226 23.38 -8.35 4.40
CA LYS A 226 24.63 -7.61 4.24
C LYS A 226 25.77 -8.57 3.88
N LEU A 227 26.53 -8.30 2.83
CA LEU A 227 27.58 -9.22 2.34
C LEU A 227 28.70 -9.47 3.36
N SER A 228 28.93 -8.54 4.30
CA SER A 228 29.89 -8.71 5.40
C SER A 228 29.39 -9.65 6.50
N ASN A 229 28.07 -9.87 6.59
CA ASN A 229 27.47 -10.73 7.60
C ASN A 229 27.60 -12.20 7.20
N LYS A 230 28.51 -12.91 7.87
CA LYS A 230 28.79 -14.34 7.63
C LYS A 230 27.78 -15.28 8.28
N GLU A 231 27.09 -14.85 9.33
CA GLU A 231 26.12 -15.67 10.07
C GLU A 231 24.93 -16.05 9.18
N PHE A 232 24.40 -15.09 8.42
CA PHE A 232 23.22 -15.32 7.56
C PHE A 232 23.55 -15.79 6.15
N LYS A 233 24.82 -15.71 5.72
CA LYS A 233 25.25 -16.07 4.37
C LYS A 233 24.77 -17.46 3.91
N PRO A 234 24.84 -18.53 4.74
CA PRO A 234 24.40 -19.87 4.31
C PRO A 234 22.90 -20.00 4.01
N PHE A 235 22.08 -19.10 4.56
CA PHE A 235 20.62 -19.15 4.50
C PHE A 235 20.02 -18.32 3.38
N ARG A 236 20.80 -17.41 2.78
CA ARG A 236 20.35 -16.54 1.69
C ARG A 236 20.10 -17.33 0.41
N SER A 237 19.15 -16.85 -0.38
CA SER A 237 18.82 -17.42 -1.68
C SER A 237 18.37 -16.33 -2.65
N THR A 238 18.31 -16.66 -3.94
CA THR A 238 17.67 -15.78 -4.94
C THR A 238 16.24 -15.40 -4.52
N THR A 239 15.51 -16.29 -3.84
CA THR A 239 14.15 -16.04 -3.36
C THR A 239 14.12 -14.98 -2.24
N THR A 240 15.01 -15.06 -1.25
CA THR A 240 15.06 -14.05 -0.17
C THR A 240 15.44 -12.67 -0.72
N PHE A 241 16.41 -12.60 -1.64
CA PHE A 241 16.73 -11.35 -2.33
C PHE A 241 15.55 -10.81 -3.16
N ASN A 242 14.77 -11.68 -3.82
CA ASN A 242 13.57 -11.25 -4.53
C ASN A 242 12.53 -10.63 -3.59
N HIS A 243 12.37 -11.15 -2.36
CA HIS A 243 11.51 -10.56 -1.34
C HIS A 243 12.01 -9.16 -0.89
N LEU A 244 13.32 -8.97 -0.77
CA LEU A 244 13.90 -7.63 -0.52
C LEU A 244 13.65 -6.67 -1.69
N ILE A 245 13.83 -7.12 -2.94
CA ILE A 245 13.61 -6.29 -4.13
C ILE A 245 12.12 -5.89 -4.25
N LYS A 246 11.20 -6.83 -3.97
CA LYS A 246 9.75 -6.59 -3.80
C LYS A 246 9.54 -5.48 -2.77
N TYR A 247 10.05 -5.68 -1.56
CA TYR A 247 9.84 -4.77 -0.43
C TYR A 247 10.38 -3.35 -0.70
N PHE A 248 11.69 -3.23 -0.91
CA PHE A 248 12.32 -1.92 -1.09
C PHE A 248 11.88 -1.25 -2.40
N GLY A 249 11.76 -2.00 -3.49
CA GLY A 249 11.52 -1.44 -4.81
C GLY A 249 10.06 -1.15 -5.09
N CYS A 250 9.21 -2.13 -4.80
CA CYS A 250 7.80 -2.05 -5.16
C CYS A 250 7.01 -1.36 -4.05
N ASP A 251 7.16 -1.78 -2.80
CA ASP A 251 6.33 -1.25 -1.71
C ASP A 251 6.87 0.08 -1.17
N LYS A 252 8.20 0.24 -1.10
CA LYS A 252 8.86 1.43 -0.54
C LYS A 252 9.37 2.43 -1.59
N GLY A 253 9.19 2.12 -2.88
CA GLY A 253 9.54 3.01 -3.98
C GLY A 253 11.04 3.32 -4.13
N GLN A 254 11.93 2.50 -3.56
CA GLN A 254 13.39 2.69 -3.60
C GLN A 254 13.99 2.06 -4.86
N ASP A 255 13.59 2.58 -6.02
CA ASP A 255 13.87 1.99 -7.33
C ASP A 255 15.37 1.85 -7.69
N LEU A 256 16.20 2.81 -7.26
CA LEU A 256 17.64 2.78 -7.44
C LEU A 256 18.27 1.71 -6.55
N PHE A 257 17.91 1.70 -5.28
CA PHE A 257 18.43 0.76 -4.29
C PHE A 257 18.09 -0.69 -4.67
N SER A 258 16.90 -0.95 -5.22
CA SER A 258 16.52 -2.29 -5.70
C SER A 258 17.37 -2.81 -6.86
N ARG A 259 17.94 -1.93 -7.69
CA ARG A 259 18.91 -2.34 -8.71
C ARG A 259 20.27 -2.67 -8.09
N GLU A 260 20.62 -1.99 -7.01
CA GLU A 260 21.84 -2.25 -6.25
C GLU A 260 21.71 -3.55 -5.43
N LEU A 261 20.50 -3.89 -4.96
CA LEU A 261 20.20 -5.21 -4.39
C LEU A 261 20.41 -6.35 -5.39
N VAL A 262 20.11 -6.14 -6.68
CA VAL A 262 20.43 -7.12 -7.72
C VAL A 262 21.94 -7.34 -7.82
N LEU A 263 22.74 -6.28 -7.72
CA LEU A 263 24.20 -6.39 -7.70
C LEU A 263 24.69 -7.14 -6.45
N ALA A 264 24.13 -6.81 -5.28
CA ALA A 264 24.40 -7.53 -4.03
C ALA A 264 24.09 -9.02 -4.15
N MET A 265 22.93 -9.38 -4.69
CA MET A 265 22.55 -10.77 -4.94
C MET A 265 23.56 -11.51 -5.83
N THR A 266 23.97 -10.89 -6.95
CA THR A 266 24.97 -11.49 -7.85
C THR A 266 26.35 -11.61 -7.20
N LYS A 267 26.74 -10.64 -6.35
CA LYS A 267 28.03 -10.67 -5.63
C LYS A 267 28.06 -11.70 -4.51
N ASP A 268 26.91 -12.00 -3.91
CA ASP A 268 26.74 -13.07 -2.91
C ASP A 268 26.76 -14.47 -3.53
N GLY A 269 26.73 -14.57 -4.88
CA GLY A 269 26.84 -15.82 -5.62
C GLY A 269 25.50 -16.38 -6.12
N HIS A 270 24.44 -15.57 -6.14
CA HIS A 270 23.11 -16.01 -6.58
C HIS A 270 22.76 -15.51 -7.99
N GLU A 271 22.17 -16.39 -8.80
CA GLU A 271 21.74 -16.06 -10.16
C GLU A 271 20.40 -15.34 -10.21
N LEU A 272 20.21 -14.55 -11.26
CA LEU A 272 18.94 -13.88 -11.54
C LEU A 272 17.91 -14.90 -12.02
N ASN A 273 16.67 -14.77 -11.53
CA ASN A 273 15.57 -15.58 -12.02
C ASN A 273 14.41 -14.72 -12.52
N ARG A 274 13.37 -15.40 -13.02
CA ARG A 274 12.14 -14.77 -13.52
C ARG A 274 11.48 -13.89 -12.46
N GLY A 275 11.51 -14.28 -11.18
CA GLY A 275 10.99 -13.50 -10.07
C GLY A 275 11.70 -12.15 -9.91
N THR A 276 13.03 -12.14 -10.05
CA THR A 276 13.83 -10.91 -10.01
C THR A 276 13.40 -9.94 -11.11
N ILE A 277 13.32 -10.42 -12.35
CA ILE A 277 12.92 -9.61 -13.50
C ILE A 277 11.48 -9.11 -13.36
N SER A 278 10.56 -9.96 -12.90
CA SER A 278 9.16 -9.59 -12.65
C SER A 278 9.04 -8.46 -11.62
N ASN A 279 9.82 -8.53 -10.53
CA ASN A 279 9.89 -7.46 -9.54
C ASN A 279 10.43 -6.16 -10.14
N LEU A 280 11.50 -6.22 -10.94
CA LEU A 280 12.04 -5.04 -11.61
C LEU A 280 11.03 -4.38 -12.58
N PHE A 281 10.22 -5.17 -13.29
CA PHE A 281 9.14 -4.62 -14.12
C PHE A 281 8.04 -3.98 -13.27
N ARG A 282 7.70 -4.56 -12.11
CA ARG A 282 6.74 -3.94 -11.18
C ARG A 282 7.25 -2.61 -10.63
N ILE A 283 8.56 -2.46 -10.41
CA ILE A 283 9.16 -1.17 -10.05
C ILE A 283 8.94 -0.13 -11.16
N LEU A 284 9.04 -0.53 -12.44
CA LEU A 284 8.79 0.37 -13.56
C LEU A 284 7.32 0.81 -13.64
N LYS A 285 6.36 -0.06 -13.30
CA LYS A 285 4.94 0.30 -13.16
C LYS A 285 4.74 1.38 -12.10
N ASN A 286 5.35 1.23 -10.93
CA ASN A 286 5.22 2.26 -9.89
C ASN A 286 5.90 3.56 -10.33
N ARG A 287 7.03 3.45 -11.03
CA ARG A 287 7.74 4.60 -11.58
C ARG A 287 6.96 5.34 -12.69
N SER A 288 6.16 4.65 -13.50
CA SER A 288 5.35 5.31 -14.54
C SER A 288 4.30 6.24 -13.92
N LYS A 289 3.85 5.92 -12.70
CA LYS A 289 2.82 6.64 -11.92
C LYS A 289 3.36 7.71 -10.96
N ILE A 290 4.63 8.08 -11.06
CA ILE A 290 5.21 9.18 -10.26
C ILE A 290 5.88 10.23 -11.14
N ARG A 291 6.09 11.41 -10.54
CA ARG A 291 6.89 12.48 -11.14
C ARG A 291 8.31 11.98 -11.39
N SER A 292 8.72 11.91 -12.66
CA SER A 292 10.04 11.42 -13.02
C SER A 292 10.59 12.15 -14.24
N VAL A 293 11.89 12.43 -14.21
CA VAL A 293 12.62 13.04 -15.33
C VAL A 293 12.93 12.01 -16.44
N ARG A 294 13.05 10.72 -16.07
CA ARG A 294 13.41 9.66 -17.03
C ARG A 294 12.18 9.07 -17.69
N ASP A 295 12.30 8.83 -18.99
CA ASP A 295 11.29 8.14 -19.79
C ASP A 295 11.17 6.66 -19.37
N THR A 296 9.95 6.22 -19.07
CA THR A 296 9.70 4.88 -18.58
C THR A 296 9.83 3.83 -19.69
N TYR A 297 9.46 4.12 -20.93
CA TYR A 297 9.59 3.18 -22.06
C TYR A 297 11.05 2.86 -22.35
N ARG A 298 11.94 3.84 -22.22
CA ARG A 298 13.39 3.61 -22.37
C ARG A 298 13.91 2.65 -21.30
N LEU A 299 13.42 2.77 -20.07
CA LEU A 299 13.77 1.87 -18.97
C LEU A 299 13.17 0.47 -19.17
N THR A 300 11.94 0.38 -19.68
CA THR A 300 11.29 -0.90 -20.01
C THR A 300 12.07 -1.65 -21.09
N LEU A 301 12.47 -0.96 -22.17
CA LEU A 301 13.29 -1.55 -23.23
C LEU A 301 14.66 -1.99 -22.70
N PHE A 302 15.29 -1.19 -21.85
CA PHE A 302 16.54 -1.57 -21.19
C PHE A 302 16.36 -2.85 -20.34
N LEU A 303 15.30 -2.93 -19.55
CA LEU A 303 15.03 -4.08 -18.70
C LEU A 303 14.71 -5.35 -19.49
N ALA A 304 13.96 -5.23 -20.59
CA ALA A 304 13.69 -6.35 -21.49
C ALA A 304 14.99 -6.91 -22.11
N ARG A 305 15.92 -6.04 -22.49
CA ARG A 305 17.27 -6.43 -22.96
C ARG A 305 18.13 -7.03 -21.85
N PHE A 306 18.00 -6.51 -20.64
CA PHE A 306 18.71 -7.02 -19.48
C PHE A 306 18.25 -8.44 -19.14
N ALA A 307 16.94 -8.72 -19.18
CA ALA A 307 16.39 -10.05 -18.98
C ALA A 307 16.94 -11.07 -19.98
N ASP A 308 16.94 -10.70 -21.27
CA ASP A 308 17.44 -11.53 -22.37
C ASP A 308 18.92 -11.89 -22.21
N ARG A 309 19.77 -10.91 -21.85
CA ARG A 309 21.20 -11.12 -21.58
C ARG A 309 21.48 -12.08 -20.41
N HIS A 310 20.51 -12.25 -19.52
CA HIS A 310 20.61 -13.17 -18.39
C HIS A 310 19.75 -14.42 -18.59
N SER A 311 19.44 -14.77 -19.85
CA SER A 311 18.68 -15.97 -20.22
C SER A 311 17.29 -16.05 -19.59
N VAL A 312 16.71 -14.91 -19.19
CA VAL A 312 15.33 -14.83 -18.71
C VAL A 312 14.43 -14.45 -19.88
N THR A 313 13.74 -15.44 -20.43
CA THR A 313 12.90 -15.27 -21.61
C THR A 313 11.69 -14.35 -21.36
N THR A 314 11.39 -13.52 -22.35
CA THR A 314 10.15 -12.74 -22.38
C THR A 314 8.96 -13.71 -22.52
N ASN A 315 7.89 -13.52 -21.75
CA ASN A 315 6.68 -14.37 -21.77
C ASN A 315 5.39 -13.53 -21.75
N LEU A 316 4.21 -14.16 -21.67
CA LEU A 316 2.93 -13.43 -21.68
C LEU A 316 2.80 -12.50 -20.45
N LEU A 317 3.34 -12.93 -19.31
CA LEU A 317 3.43 -12.07 -18.11
C LEU A 317 4.23 -10.79 -18.39
N THR A 318 5.31 -10.87 -19.17
CA THR A 318 6.10 -9.69 -19.55
C THR A 318 5.26 -8.69 -20.35
N TRP A 319 4.43 -9.15 -21.29
CA TRP A 319 3.48 -8.29 -22.01
C TRP A 319 2.49 -7.60 -21.06
N ALA A 320 1.91 -8.35 -20.11
CA ALA A 320 1.03 -7.78 -19.09
C ALA A 320 1.72 -6.70 -18.24
N LYS A 321 2.98 -6.92 -17.85
CA LYS A 321 3.76 -5.93 -17.10
C LYS A 321 4.14 -4.70 -17.94
N VAL A 322 4.37 -4.87 -19.24
CA VAL A 322 4.62 -3.74 -20.14
C VAL A 322 3.37 -2.90 -20.29
N TYR A 323 2.19 -3.52 -20.46
CA TYR A 323 0.90 -2.80 -20.52
C TYR A 323 0.70 -1.90 -19.30
N ASP A 324 0.98 -2.41 -18.10
CA ASP A 324 0.91 -1.69 -16.83
C ASP A 324 1.80 -0.42 -16.77
N VAL A 325 2.83 -0.31 -17.60
CA VAL A 325 3.75 0.84 -17.68
C VAL A 325 3.23 1.92 -18.63
N ILE A 326 2.35 1.57 -19.57
CA ILE A 326 1.83 2.49 -20.58
C ILE A 326 0.89 3.49 -19.91
N ASP A 327 1.18 4.78 -20.06
CA ASP A 327 0.38 5.88 -19.49
C ASP A 327 -0.53 6.56 -20.52
N ASN A 328 -0.30 6.33 -21.82
CA ASN A 328 -1.08 6.92 -22.91
C ASN A 328 -2.12 5.94 -23.48
N VAL A 329 -3.36 6.44 -23.64
CA VAL A 329 -4.52 5.64 -24.08
C VAL A 329 -4.34 5.05 -25.49
N TYR A 330 -3.85 5.83 -26.46
CA TYR A 330 -3.62 5.39 -27.84
C TYR A 330 -2.47 4.39 -27.94
N MET A 331 -1.50 4.46 -27.03
CA MET A 331 -0.44 3.45 -26.96
C MET A 331 -0.93 2.14 -26.36
N LYS A 332 -1.85 2.18 -25.38
CA LYS A 332 -2.48 0.96 -24.85
C LYS A 332 -3.31 0.28 -25.93
N GLU A 333 -4.07 1.07 -26.68
CA GLU A 333 -4.83 0.62 -27.83
C GLU A 333 -3.95 -0.10 -28.85
N TRP A 334 -2.91 0.58 -29.32
CA TRP A 334 -1.99 0.03 -30.30
C TRP A 334 -1.26 -1.21 -29.75
N PHE A 335 -0.88 -1.22 -28.46
CA PHE A 335 -0.28 -2.39 -27.82
C PHE A 335 -1.17 -3.63 -27.89
N LEU A 336 -2.45 -3.49 -27.58
CA LEU A 336 -3.39 -4.62 -27.57
C LEU A 336 -3.67 -5.11 -28.99
N ASN A 337 -3.79 -4.20 -29.96
CA ASN A 337 -3.91 -4.57 -31.38
C ASN A 337 -2.69 -5.37 -31.85
N GLU A 338 -1.48 -4.94 -31.49
CA GLU A 338 -0.25 -5.64 -31.84
C GLU A 338 -0.16 -7.03 -31.20
N MET A 339 -0.69 -7.23 -29.98
CA MET A 339 -0.80 -8.56 -29.39
C MET A 339 -1.77 -9.45 -30.18
N GLN A 340 -2.95 -8.92 -30.51
CA GLN A 340 -3.97 -9.65 -31.25
C GLN A 340 -3.51 -10.04 -32.66
N GLU A 341 -2.94 -9.10 -33.41
CA GLU A 341 -2.41 -9.33 -34.77
C GLU A 341 -1.30 -10.38 -34.82
N ASN A 342 -0.61 -10.64 -33.70
CA ASN A 342 0.47 -11.61 -33.60
C ASN A 342 0.06 -12.87 -32.85
N GLY A 343 -1.25 -13.07 -32.63
CA GLY A 343 -1.79 -14.25 -31.97
C GLY A 343 -1.24 -14.47 -30.56
N ILE A 344 -1.02 -13.39 -29.78
CA ILE A 344 -0.49 -13.45 -28.42
C ILE A 344 -1.66 -13.51 -27.42
N PRO A 345 -1.83 -14.60 -26.62
CA PRO A 345 -2.93 -14.73 -25.67
C PRO A 345 -2.88 -13.71 -24.51
N PHE A 346 -4.06 -13.39 -23.97
CA PHE A 346 -4.20 -12.49 -22.83
C PHE A 346 -4.21 -13.25 -21.51
N VAL A 347 -3.20 -12.99 -20.68
CA VAL A 347 -3.15 -13.53 -19.31
C VAL A 347 -4.11 -12.79 -18.38
N ARG A 348 -4.56 -13.47 -17.32
CA ARG A 348 -5.48 -12.89 -16.33
C ARG A 348 -5.02 -11.55 -15.75
N LEU A 349 -3.72 -11.39 -15.50
CA LEU A 349 -3.17 -10.12 -15.00
C LEU A 349 -3.40 -8.95 -15.97
N LEU A 350 -3.32 -9.21 -17.28
CA LEU A 350 -3.60 -8.21 -18.31
C LEU A 350 -5.10 -7.88 -18.32
N VAL A 351 -5.96 -8.89 -18.24
CA VAL A 351 -7.43 -8.72 -18.14
C VAL A 351 -7.80 -7.85 -16.93
N ASP A 352 -7.23 -8.12 -15.74
CA ASP A 352 -7.47 -7.29 -14.55
C ASP A 352 -6.99 -5.84 -14.74
N SER A 353 -5.95 -5.62 -15.55
CA SER A 353 -5.42 -4.29 -15.85
C SER A 353 -6.30 -3.53 -16.82
N ILE A 354 -6.80 -4.21 -17.85
CA ILE A 354 -7.79 -3.71 -18.81
C ILE A 354 -9.08 -3.33 -18.07
N LEU A 355 -9.58 -4.21 -17.19
CA LEU A 355 -10.76 -3.95 -16.35
C LEU A 355 -10.61 -2.66 -15.52
N ARG A 356 -9.47 -2.49 -14.85
CA ARG A 356 -9.20 -1.28 -14.06
C ARG A 356 -9.17 -0.01 -14.92
N ASP A 357 -8.60 -0.08 -16.12
CA ASP A 357 -8.56 1.07 -17.03
C ASP A 357 -9.96 1.40 -17.55
N PHE A 358 -10.76 0.37 -17.89
CA PHE A 358 -12.13 0.53 -18.35
C PHE A 358 -13.01 1.16 -17.25
N ALA A 359 -12.94 0.63 -16.03
CA ALA A 359 -13.67 1.16 -14.87
C ALA A 359 -13.30 2.60 -14.50
N GLN A 360 -12.12 3.10 -14.92
CA GLN A 360 -11.78 4.52 -14.75
C GLN A 360 -12.32 5.43 -15.85
N SER A 361 -12.73 4.85 -16.98
CA SER A 361 -13.16 5.57 -18.18
C SER A 361 -14.67 5.65 -18.36
N THR A 362 -15.41 4.72 -17.77
CA THR A 362 -16.87 4.71 -17.77
C THR A 362 -17.41 5.38 -16.51
N THR A 363 -18.64 5.91 -16.60
CA THR A 363 -19.42 6.42 -15.47
C THR A 363 -20.65 5.55 -15.20
N ASN A 364 -21.06 4.73 -16.17
CA ASN A 364 -22.19 3.82 -16.02
C ASN A 364 -21.70 2.46 -15.50
N THR A 365 -22.27 2.02 -14.37
CA THR A 365 -21.95 0.72 -13.76
C THR A 365 -22.50 -0.44 -14.60
N GLU A 366 -23.62 -0.26 -15.30
CA GLU A 366 -24.17 -1.30 -16.20
C GLU A 366 -23.26 -1.52 -17.42
N ASP A 367 -22.67 -0.46 -17.97
CA ASP A 367 -21.65 -0.58 -19.02
C ASP A 367 -20.43 -1.40 -18.53
N LEU A 368 -20.04 -1.23 -17.26
CA LEU A 368 -18.95 -1.99 -16.65
C LEU A 368 -19.32 -3.47 -16.47
N ILE A 369 -20.52 -3.77 -15.99
CA ILE A 369 -21.01 -5.15 -15.83
C ILE A 369 -21.12 -5.81 -17.20
N TYR A 370 -21.74 -5.14 -18.18
CA TYR A 370 -21.83 -5.61 -19.55
C TYR A 370 -20.44 -5.91 -20.12
N PHE A 371 -19.49 -5.00 -19.91
CA PHE A 371 -18.11 -5.18 -20.34
C PHE A 371 -17.44 -6.41 -19.71
N ILE A 372 -17.66 -6.64 -18.41
CA ILE A 372 -17.12 -7.80 -17.71
C ILE A 372 -17.71 -9.11 -18.27
N GLU A 373 -19.03 -9.17 -18.41
CA GLU A 373 -19.75 -10.40 -18.78
C GLU A 373 -19.64 -10.71 -20.27
N ASN A 374 -19.81 -9.70 -21.13
CA ASN A 374 -19.96 -9.84 -22.58
C ASN A 374 -18.72 -9.50 -23.37
N ASP A 375 -17.75 -8.76 -22.81
CA ASP A 375 -16.51 -8.46 -23.54
C ASP A 375 -15.29 -9.18 -22.95
N LEU A 376 -15.14 -9.18 -21.64
CA LEU A 376 -14.09 -9.96 -20.97
C LEU A 376 -14.46 -11.44 -20.84
N GLY A 377 -15.74 -11.79 -20.98
CA GLY A 377 -16.22 -13.17 -20.94
C GLY A 377 -16.32 -13.77 -19.54
N ILE A 378 -16.32 -12.92 -18.50
CA ILE A 378 -16.50 -13.32 -17.10
C ILE A 378 -18.01 -13.40 -16.84
N LYS A 379 -18.64 -14.51 -17.23
CA LYS A 379 -20.11 -14.71 -17.25
C LYS A 379 -20.83 -14.41 -15.94
N ASN A 380 -20.15 -14.56 -14.80
CA ASN A 380 -20.66 -14.16 -13.50
C ASN A 380 -19.53 -13.44 -12.75
N TRP A 381 -19.66 -12.12 -12.63
CA TRP A 381 -18.63 -11.28 -12.02
C TRP A 381 -18.59 -11.38 -10.50
N ARG A 382 -19.68 -11.79 -9.84
CA ARG A 382 -19.78 -11.86 -8.37
C ARG A 382 -18.75 -12.80 -7.70
N PRO A 383 -18.52 -14.04 -8.18
CA PRO A 383 -17.50 -14.91 -7.61
C PRO A 383 -16.06 -14.47 -7.94
N ASP A 384 -15.88 -13.62 -8.96
CA ASP A 384 -14.57 -13.14 -9.36
C ASP A 384 -14.12 -11.96 -8.48
N ILE A 385 -13.07 -12.14 -7.69
CA ILE A 385 -12.62 -11.15 -6.71
C ILE A 385 -12.25 -9.81 -7.36
N ALA A 386 -11.61 -9.82 -8.53
CA ALA A 386 -11.18 -8.59 -9.18
C ALA A 386 -12.37 -7.84 -9.80
N ALA A 387 -13.27 -8.58 -10.46
CA ALA A 387 -14.49 -8.03 -11.04
C ALA A 387 -15.43 -7.51 -9.95
N ARG A 388 -15.72 -8.30 -8.92
CA ARG A 388 -16.55 -7.89 -7.78
C ARG A 388 -16.06 -6.62 -7.12
N ARG A 389 -14.76 -6.52 -6.80
CA ARG A 389 -14.17 -5.31 -6.22
C ARG A 389 -14.29 -4.10 -7.14
N ALA A 390 -14.12 -4.29 -8.45
CA ALA A 390 -14.26 -3.22 -9.43
C ALA A 390 -15.71 -2.71 -9.50
N VAL A 391 -16.69 -3.62 -9.58
CA VAL A 391 -18.12 -3.27 -9.63
C VAL A 391 -18.59 -2.60 -8.35
N ILE A 392 -18.28 -3.15 -7.16
CA ILE A 392 -18.65 -2.53 -5.87
C ILE A 392 -18.13 -1.09 -5.78
N ARG A 393 -16.83 -0.93 -6.05
CA ARG A 393 -16.20 0.40 -5.96
C ARG A 393 -16.79 1.38 -6.98
N HIS A 394 -17.02 0.92 -8.20
CA HIS A 394 -17.57 1.75 -9.27
C HIS A 394 -19.02 2.16 -8.99
N SER A 395 -19.83 1.21 -8.50
CA SER A 395 -21.22 1.44 -8.10
C SER A 395 -21.31 2.50 -6.99
N ALA A 396 -20.48 2.38 -5.94
CA ALA A 396 -20.43 3.37 -4.87
C ALA A 396 -19.89 4.75 -5.32
N LEU A 397 -19.06 4.77 -6.37
CA LEU A 397 -18.50 6.00 -6.94
C LEU A 397 -19.50 6.76 -7.82
N HIS A 398 -20.43 6.07 -8.49
CA HIS A 398 -21.26 6.66 -9.56
C HIS A 398 -22.77 6.41 -9.50
N SER A 399 -23.25 5.37 -8.80
CA SER A 399 -24.63 4.88 -8.95
C SER A 399 -25.41 4.80 -7.64
N GLY A 400 -24.80 4.31 -6.55
CA GLY A 400 -25.51 4.05 -5.29
C GLY A 400 -24.77 4.56 -4.06
N VAL A 401 -25.53 5.04 -3.06
CA VAL A 401 -25.00 5.38 -1.73
C VAL A 401 -25.22 4.25 -0.73
N GLU A 402 -26.19 3.37 -0.95
CA GLU A 402 -26.43 2.22 -0.08
C GLU A 402 -25.41 1.11 -0.34
N VAL A 403 -25.16 0.28 0.68
CA VAL A 403 -24.35 -0.91 0.52
C VAL A 403 -25.14 -1.93 -0.30
N PRO A 404 -24.63 -2.37 -1.46
CA PRO A 404 -25.32 -3.39 -2.23
C PRO A 404 -25.39 -4.73 -1.49
N GLU A 405 -26.45 -5.51 -1.70
CA GLU A 405 -26.68 -6.82 -1.07
C GLU A 405 -25.51 -7.82 -1.27
N TYR A 406 -24.71 -7.64 -2.32
CA TYR A 406 -23.57 -8.50 -2.63
C TYR A 406 -22.27 -8.11 -1.90
N VAL A 407 -22.31 -7.12 -0.99
CA VAL A 407 -21.21 -6.82 -0.07
C VAL A 407 -21.33 -7.72 1.15
N GLY A 408 -20.63 -8.85 1.12
CA GLY A 408 -20.68 -9.85 2.20
C GLY A 408 -19.34 -10.05 2.92
N SER A 409 -18.39 -9.12 2.82
CA SER A 409 -17.09 -9.26 3.48
C SER A 409 -16.44 -7.93 3.82
N GLU A 410 -15.52 -7.95 4.79
CA GLU A 410 -14.77 -6.77 5.21
C GLU A 410 -13.97 -6.12 4.04
N PHE A 411 -13.52 -6.93 3.07
CA PHE A 411 -12.81 -6.44 1.88
C PHE A 411 -13.73 -5.81 0.85
N ASP A 412 -14.94 -6.34 0.70
CA ASP A 412 -15.96 -5.78 -0.19
C ASP A 412 -16.45 -4.43 0.38
N PHE A 413 -16.69 -4.38 1.69
CA PHE A 413 -17.06 -3.15 2.41
C PHE A 413 -15.98 -2.06 2.31
N LYS A 414 -14.70 -2.43 2.45
CA LYS A 414 -13.58 -1.52 2.18
C LYS A 414 -13.64 -0.90 0.78
N ASN A 415 -13.98 -1.68 -0.25
CA ASN A 415 -14.05 -1.17 -1.62
C ASN A 415 -15.27 -0.26 -1.83
N TRP A 416 -16.39 -0.54 -1.15
CA TRP A 416 -17.54 0.34 -1.10
C TRP A 416 -17.19 1.68 -0.44
N LEU A 417 -16.56 1.67 0.74
CA LEU A 417 -16.08 2.87 1.44
C LEU A 417 -15.16 3.73 0.55
N LEU A 418 -14.25 3.09 -0.19
CA LEU A 418 -13.39 3.80 -1.16
C LEU A 418 -14.21 4.47 -2.27
N GLY A 419 -15.28 3.83 -2.76
CA GLY A 419 -16.16 4.44 -3.75
C GLY A 419 -16.83 5.70 -3.21
N ILE A 420 -17.44 5.61 -2.02
CA ILE A 420 -18.09 6.75 -1.35
C ILE A 420 -17.10 7.89 -1.08
N LYS A 421 -15.92 7.58 -0.55
CA LYS A 421 -14.87 8.57 -0.24
C LYS A 421 -14.47 9.41 -1.46
N TYR A 422 -14.34 8.79 -2.63
CA TYR A 422 -13.88 9.47 -3.84
C TYR A 422 -15.02 10.04 -4.71
N ARG A 423 -16.28 9.89 -4.28
CA ARG A 423 -17.42 10.43 -4.99
C ARG A 423 -17.47 11.96 -4.86
N ARG A 424 -17.45 12.65 -6.00
CA ARG A 424 -17.35 14.13 -6.07
C ARG A 424 -18.69 14.84 -5.88
N ASP A 425 -19.75 14.22 -6.38
CA ASP A 425 -21.15 14.68 -6.42
C ASP A 425 -21.96 14.11 -5.24
N PHE A 426 -21.33 13.92 -4.08
CA PHE A 426 -22.02 13.34 -2.93
C PHE A 426 -22.89 14.40 -2.24
N GLU A 427 -24.20 14.18 -2.20
CA GLU A 427 -25.14 15.01 -1.44
C GLU A 427 -25.21 14.53 0.02
N GLY A 428 -25.14 15.47 0.97
CA GLY A 428 -25.16 15.16 2.41
C GLY A 428 -23.79 14.85 3.02
N LYS A 429 -23.79 14.20 4.19
CA LYS A 429 -22.59 13.89 4.98
C LYS A 429 -22.16 12.45 4.72
N ARG A 430 -21.07 12.27 3.96
CA ARG A 430 -20.50 10.95 3.63
C ARG A 430 -20.26 10.12 4.90
N SER A 431 -19.78 10.75 5.97
CA SER A 431 -19.49 10.07 7.23
C SER A 431 -20.73 9.41 7.83
N ILE A 432 -21.91 10.03 7.72
CA ILE A 432 -23.16 9.49 8.27
C ILE A 432 -23.55 8.22 7.52
N HIS A 433 -23.45 8.22 6.20
CA HIS A 433 -23.70 7.02 5.38
C HIS A 433 -22.68 5.91 5.67
N MET A 434 -21.40 6.26 5.81
CA MET A 434 -20.35 5.28 6.15
C MET A 434 -20.62 4.64 7.51
N LEU A 435 -20.99 5.43 8.53
CA LEU A 435 -21.28 4.93 9.88
C LEU A 435 -22.55 4.10 9.93
N LYS A 436 -23.62 4.52 9.25
CA LYS A 436 -24.89 3.80 9.19
C LYS A 436 -24.65 2.37 8.72
N ASN A 437 -23.90 2.23 7.64
CA ASN A 437 -23.60 0.94 7.05
C ASN A 437 -22.54 0.16 7.83
N LEU A 438 -21.57 0.85 8.46
CA LEU A 438 -20.63 0.20 9.36
C LEU A 438 -21.38 -0.48 10.51
N PHE A 439 -22.32 0.19 11.16
CA PHE A 439 -23.05 -0.40 12.29
C PHE A 439 -24.14 -1.40 11.88
N ALA A 440 -24.66 -1.32 10.65
CA ALA A 440 -25.67 -2.22 10.12
C ALA A 440 -25.10 -3.51 9.50
N ARG A 441 -23.77 -3.62 9.35
CA ARG A 441 -23.12 -4.78 8.74
C ARG A 441 -23.43 -6.09 9.49
N ASP A 442 -23.41 -7.18 8.74
CA ASP A 442 -23.65 -8.55 9.20
C ASP A 442 -22.38 -9.43 9.20
N PHE A 443 -21.21 -8.83 8.95
CA PHE A 443 -19.91 -9.50 8.94
C PHE A 443 -18.91 -8.88 9.93
N ASP A 444 -17.98 -9.70 10.42
CA ASP A 444 -16.89 -9.28 11.30
C ASP A 444 -15.76 -8.58 10.53
N ILE A 445 -15.10 -7.62 11.20
CA ILE A 445 -13.90 -6.95 10.67
C ILE A 445 -12.69 -7.46 11.44
N SER A 446 -11.79 -8.16 10.76
CA SER A 446 -10.67 -8.86 11.41
C SER A 446 -9.29 -8.37 10.98
N GLU A 447 -9.17 -7.82 9.76
CA GLU A 447 -7.89 -7.42 9.18
C GLU A 447 -7.91 -6.02 8.55
N THR A 448 -9.08 -5.43 8.32
CA THR A 448 -9.19 -4.20 7.51
C THR A 448 -9.38 -2.95 8.36
N LEU A 449 -8.27 -2.42 8.91
CA LEU A 449 -8.23 -1.10 9.56
C LEU A 449 -8.93 0.02 8.76
N PRO A 450 -8.85 0.04 7.40
CA PRO A 450 -9.53 1.06 6.61
C PRO A 450 -11.05 1.14 6.78
N ASN A 451 -11.69 0.09 7.30
CA ASN A 451 -13.12 0.10 7.58
C ASN A 451 -13.48 1.01 8.75
N PHE A 452 -12.54 1.31 9.64
CA PHE A 452 -12.71 2.27 10.73
C PHE A 452 -12.05 3.61 10.41
N SER A 453 -10.88 3.60 9.77
CA SER A 453 -10.17 4.84 9.48
C SER A 453 -10.89 5.70 8.44
N MET A 454 -11.41 5.14 7.33
CA MET A 454 -12.12 5.99 6.35
C MET A 454 -13.32 6.76 6.93
N PRO A 455 -14.20 6.13 7.75
CA PRO A 455 -15.24 6.87 8.46
C PRO A 455 -14.70 7.95 9.40
N ILE A 456 -13.63 7.69 10.16
CA ILE A 456 -13.01 8.70 11.04
C ILE A 456 -12.47 9.89 10.24
N GLU A 457 -11.78 9.63 9.13
CA GLU A 457 -11.25 10.67 8.25
C GLU A 457 -12.39 11.57 7.74
N GLN A 458 -13.46 10.94 7.27
CA GLN A 458 -14.61 11.63 6.73
C GLN A 458 -15.38 12.41 7.81
N LEU A 459 -15.47 11.89 9.04
CA LEU A 459 -16.08 12.60 10.17
C LEU A 459 -15.38 13.92 10.48
N VAL A 460 -14.04 13.91 10.48
CA VAL A 460 -13.24 15.13 10.74
C VAL A 460 -13.43 16.17 9.62
N GLU A 461 -13.60 15.73 8.38
CA GLU A 461 -13.87 16.57 7.20
C GLU A 461 -15.30 17.11 7.21
N ASP A 462 -16.29 16.26 7.50
CA ASP A 462 -17.73 16.55 7.41
C ASP A 462 -18.21 17.47 8.55
N PHE A 463 -17.53 17.47 9.70
CA PHE A 463 -17.88 18.26 10.89
C PHE A 463 -16.75 19.22 11.33
N PRO A 464 -16.48 20.29 10.56
CA PRO A 464 -15.46 21.29 10.90
C PRO A 464 -15.93 22.36 11.90
N ASP A 465 -17.22 22.40 12.24
CA ASP A 465 -17.79 23.43 13.12
C ASP A 465 -17.35 23.23 14.58
N VAL A 466 -17.03 24.33 15.26
CA VAL A 466 -16.57 24.32 16.65
C VAL A 466 -17.57 23.64 17.60
N ARG A 467 -18.87 23.79 17.35
CA ARG A 467 -19.92 23.27 18.26
C ARG A 467 -20.17 21.77 18.13
N HIS A 468 -19.66 21.13 17.08
CA HIS A 468 -19.76 19.67 16.91
C HIS A 468 -18.65 18.90 17.62
N GLN A 469 -17.64 19.59 18.17
CA GLN A 469 -16.35 18.96 18.45
C GLN A 469 -16.39 18.01 19.63
N LYS A 470 -17.14 18.31 20.70
CA LYS A 470 -17.33 17.35 21.79
C LYS A 470 -17.96 16.04 21.32
N GLN A 471 -19.02 16.13 20.52
CA GLN A 471 -19.67 14.94 19.94
C GLN A 471 -18.73 14.21 18.96
N LEU A 472 -18.03 14.96 18.10
CA LEU A 472 -17.06 14.39 17.16
C LEU A 472 -15.95 13.64 17.87
N VAL A 473 -15.37 14.21 18.94
CA VAL A 473 -14.33 13.58 19.75
C VAL A 473 -14.84 12.30 20.41
N PHE A 474 -16.06 12.32 20.95
CA PHE A 474 -16.69 11.14 21.53
C PHE A 474 -16.86 10.01 20.48
N VAL A 475 -17.42 10.33 19.30
CA VAL A 475 -17.63 9.35 18.23
C VAL A 475 -16.30 8.80 17.70
N VAL A 476 -15.28 9.66 17.51
CA VAL A 476 -13.96 9.21 17.06
C VAL A 476 -13.30 8.30 18.11
N ARG A 477 -13.39 8.63 19.41
CA ARG A 477 -12.91 7.75 20.49
C ARG A 477 -13.66 6.41 20.49
N GLY A 478 -14.98 6.42 20.28
CA GLY A 478 -15.80 5.23 20.10
C GLY A 478 -15.37 4.33 18.94
N LEU A 479 -15.10 4.92 17.77
CA LEU A 479 -14.61 4.16 16.61
C LEU A 479 -13.22 3.57 16.83
N ILE A 480 -12.33 4.29 17.52
CA ILE A 480 -11.01 3.76 17.88
C ILE A 480 -11.14 2.63 18.91
N TYR A 481 -12.09 2.75 19.85
CA TYR A 481 -12.42 1.69 20.80
C TYR A 481 -12.92 0.42 20.09
N GLU A 482 -13.87 0.55 19.14
CA GLU A 482 -14.34 -0.57 18.32
C GLU A 482 -13.23 -1.21 17.49
N ALA A 483 -12.44 -0.39 16.79
CA ALA A 483 -11.29 -0.87 16.04
C ALA A 483 -10.32 -1.62 16.94
N THR A 484 -10.11 -1.15 18.18
CA THR A 484 -9.25 -1.80 19.16
C THR A 484 -9.78 -3.17 19.55
N LYS A 485 -11.08 -3.32 19.80
CA LYS A 485 -11.71 -4.60 20.13
C LYS A 485 -11.72 -5.58 18.95
N GLU A 486 -12.20 -5.13 17.80
CA GLU A 486 -12.40 -5.99 16.63
C GLU A 486 -11.07 -6.43 16.00
N LEU A 487 -10.13 -5.50 15.81
CA LEU A 487 -8.83 -5.78 15.20
C LEU A 487 -7.79 -6.26 16.22
N GLY A 488 -8.05 -6.12 17.53
CA GLY A 488 -7.08 -6.42 18.57
C GLY A 488 -5.92 -5.42 18.61
N LEU A 489 -6.19 -4.12 18.54
CA LEU A 489 -5.10 -3.13 18.57
C LEU A 489 -4.45 -3.09 19.98
N PRO A 490 -3.12 -3.00 20.09
CA PRO A 490 -2.44 -3.00 21.39
C PRO A 490 -2.61 -1.68 22.14
N LEU A 491 -2.92 -1.75 23.44
CA LEU A 491 -3.07 -0.60 24.35
C LEU A 491 -1.76 -0.21 25.06
N GLU A 492 -0.62 -0.46 24.43
CA GLU A 492 0.69 -0.18 25.01
C GLU A 492 0.97 1.31 25.17
N ARG A 493 1.52 1.70 26.33
CA ARG A 493 2.02 3.06 26.59
C ARG A 493 3.43 3.00 27.16
N ASP A 494 4.32 3.82 26.60
CA ASP A 494 5.62 4.08 27.19
C ASP A 494 5.46 5.07 28.36
N THR A 495 6.01 4.73 29.53
CA THR A 495 6.20 5.65 30.65
C THR A 495 7.69 5.98 30.78
N TYR A 496 7.97 7.28 30.83
CA TYR A 496 9.33 7.80 30.94
C TYR A 496 9.68 8.10 32.40
N ASP A 497 10.97 8.05 32.75
CA ASP A 497 11.44 8.29 34.13
C ASP A 497 11.00 9.64 34.72
N ASN A 498 10.69 10.63 33.87
CA ASN A 498 10.16 11.94 34.28
C ASN A 498 8.64 11.96 34.53
N GLY A 499 7.98 10.79 34.56
CA GLY A 499 6.54 10.65 34.75
C GLY A 499 5.69 10.92 33.51
N ASN A 500 6.29 11.38 32.40
CA ASN A 500 5.55 11.59 31.16
C ASN A 500 5.11 10.25 30.56
N GLN A 501 3.93 10.24 29.95
CA GLN A 501 3.40 9.08 29.24
C GLN A 501 3.30 9.35 27.74
N SER A 502 3.58 8.34 26.92
CA SER A 502 3.34 8.42 25.49
C SER A 502 1.86 8.15 25.17
N ILE A 503 1.39 8.67 24.04
CA ILE A 503 0.12 8.30 23.42
C ILE A 503 0.07 6.76 23.23
N PRO A 504 -1.07 6.08 23.47
CA PRO A 504 -1.16 4.63 23.33
C PRO A 504 -0.97 4.15 21.88
N GLU A 505 -0.49 2.91 21.74
CA GLU A 505 -0.13 2.34 20.44
C GLU A 505 -1.32 2.13 19.50
N ASN A 506 -2.50 1.77 20.01
CA ASN A 506 -3.73 1.67 19.22
C ASN A 506 -4.04 3.00 18.51
N TYR A 507 -3.98 4.13 19.23
CA TYR A 507 -4.18 5.45 18.64
C TYR A 507 -3.07 5.78 17.63
N LYS A 508 -1.80 5.47 17.95
CA LYS A 508 -0.70 5.65 17.00
C LYS A 508 -0.88 4.83 15.71
N ILE A 509 -1.45 3.63 15.79
CA ILE A 509 -1.76 2.80 14.61
C ILE A 509 -2.78 3.50 13.72
N VAL A 510 -3.91 3.94 14.29
CA VAL A 510 -4.98 4.63 13.54
C VAL A 510 -4.48 5.97 12.99
N LEU A 511 -3.72 6.74 13.78
CA LEU A 511 -3.09 8.00 13.38
C LEU A 511 -2.18 7.83 12.15
N ARG A 512 -1.41 6.74 12.07
CA ARG A 512 -0.53 6.48 10.92
C ARG A 512 -1.30 6.18 9.64
N ASP A 513 -2.51 5.64 9.73
CA ASP A 513 -3.38 5.36 8.58
C ASP A 513 -4.13 6.62 8.11
N LEU A 514 -4.50 7.50 9.04
CA LEU A 514 -5.34 8.69 8.84
C LEU A 514 -4.62 9.97 8.41
N ASN A 515 -3.31 9.91 8.17
CA ASN A 515 -2.47 11.05 7.81
C ASN A 515 -2.70 12.27 8.73
N ASP A 516 -3.36 13.32 8.21
CA ASP A 516 -3.51 14.62 8.87
C ASP A 516 -4.83 14.77 9.64
N ALA A 517 -5.85 13.93 9.41
CA ALA A 517 -7.18 14.12 9.98
C ALA A 517 -7.19 14.04 11.52
N LEU A 518 -6.54 13.04 12.11
CA LEU A 518 -6.43 12.97 13.57
C LEU A 518 -5.51 14.05 14.15
N GLN A 519 -4.49 14.49 13.43
CA GLN A 519 -3.66 15.63 13.87
C GLN A 519 -4.49 16.92 13.90
N GLU A 520 -5.38 17.08 12.93
CA GLU A 520 -6.34 18.18 12.90
C GLU A 520 -7.32 18.11 14.06
N LEU A 521 -7.89 16.94 14.36
CA LEU A 521 -8.77 16.77 15.53
C LEU A 521 -8.06 17.12 16.84
N VAL A 522 -6.79 16.68 17.00
CA VAL A 522 -5.98 17.05 18.17
C VAL A 522 -5.77 18.56 18.24
N ALA A 523 -5.46 19.22 17.13
CA ALA A 523 -5.29 20.67 17.09
C ALA A 523 -6.57 21.43 17.47
N ARG A 524 -7.74 20.94 17.01
CA ARG A 524 -9.06 21.48 17.37
C ARG A 524 -9.30 21.35 18.88
N VAL A 525 -9.06 20.17 19.46
CA VAL A 525 -9.23 19.93 20.91
C VAL A 525 -8.28 20.78 21.75
N GLU A 526 -7.00 20.88 21.37
CA GLU A 526 -6.03 21.72 22.07
C GLU A 526 -6.43 23.19 22.07
N PHE A 527 -6.97 23.70 20.95
CA PHE A 527 -7.48 25.06 20.88
C PHE A 527 -8.70 25.29 21.78
N LEU A 528 -9.68 24.38 21.78
CA LEU A 528 -10.89 24.53 22.61
C LEU A 528 -10.53 24.55 24.10
N ASN A 529 -9.67 23.62 24.51
CA ASN A 529 -9.21 23.51 25.88
C ASN A 529 -8.37 24.73 26.31
N LYS A 530 -7.47 25.21 25.44
CA LYS A 530 -6.61 26.38 25.75
C LYS A 530 -7.42 27.67 25.90
N ASN A 531 -8.47 27.83 25.09
CA ASN A 531 -9.32 29.02 25.10
C ASN A 531 -10.53 28.90 26.05
N ASN A 532 -10.62 27.82 26.83
CA ASN A 532 -11.73 27.53 27.75
C ASN A 532 -13.11 27.62 27.09
N LEU A 533 -13.20 27.30 25.79
CA LEU A 533 -14.46 27.36 25.04
C LEU A 533 -15.33 26.13 25.32
N GLU A 534 -14.71 24.96 25.31
CA GLU A 534 -15.34 23.69 25.63
C GLU A 534 -14.28 22.72 26.13
N LYS A 535 -14.51 22.06 27.27
CA LYS A 535 -13.57 21.08 27.82
C LYS A 535 -13.79 19.74 27.11
N CYS A 536 -12.86 19.39 26.21
CA CYS A 536 -12.88 18.13 25.48
C CYS A 536 -11.78 17.18 25.99
N PRO A 537 -12.06 15.89 26.19
CA PRO A 537 -11.03 14.90 26.49
C PRO A 537 -10.07 14.76 25.31
N ALA A 538 -8.84 14.31 25.56
CA ALA A 538 -7.91 14.10 24.45
C ALA A 538 -8.40 12.96 23.54
N PRO A 539 -8.24 13.06 22.20
CA PRO A 539 -8.74 12.04 21.26
C PRO A 539 -8.17 10.63 21.46
N TRP A 540 -7.06 10.48 22.19
CA TRP A 540 -6.41 9.20 22.50
C TRP A 540 -6.72 8.67 23.89
N GLU A 541 -7.55 9.37 24.67
CA GLU A 541 -8.02 8.86 25.96
C GLU A 541 -8.96 7.69 25.75
N TRP A 542 -8.77 6.63 26.54
CA TRP A 542 -9.62 5.45 26.50
C TRP A 542 -11.01 5.79 27.03
N LEU A 543 -12.05 5.09 26.56
CA LEU A 543 -13.41 5.29 27.08
C LEU A 543 -13.50 4.77 28.52
N SER A 544 -14.12 5.54 29.41
CA SER A 544 -14.53 5.04 30.73
C SER A 544 -15.67 4.03 30.60
N ASN A 545 -15.97 3.26 31.66
CA ASN A 545 -17.08 2.31 31.63
C ASN A 545 -18.43 3.00 31.34
N GLU A 546 -18.66 4.19 31.91
CA GLU A 546 -19.84 5.01 31.63
C GLU A 546 -19.88 5.46 30.16
N GLU A 547 -18.74 5.87 29.59
CA GLU A 547 -18.65 6.25 28.18
C GLU A 547 -18.84 5.06 27.25
N VAL A 548 -18.49 3.84 27.67
CA VAL A 548 -18.76 2.60 26.91
C VAL A 548 -20.26 2.33 26.85
N GLU A 549 -20.98 2.46 27.96
CA GLU A 549 -22.44 2.33 27.97
C GLU A 549 -23.11 3.39 27.08
N GLN A 550 -22.65 4.65 27.20
CA GLN A 550 -23.11 5.74 26.33
C GLN A 550 -22.80 5.47 24.86
N TRP A 551 -21.66 4.84 24.55
CA TRP A 551 -21.28 4.50 23.18
C TRP A 551 -22.19 3.41 22.60
N GLU A 552 -22.52 2.39 23.39
CA GLU A 552 -23.47 1.35 22.97
C GLU A 552 -24.87 1.92 22.73
N GLU A 553 -25.35 2.77 23.64
CA GLU A 553 -26.62 3.48 23.47
C GLU A 553 -26.60 4.37 22.22
N TRP A 554 -25.51 5.14 22.04
CA TRP A 554 -25.33 6.01 20.89
C TRP A 554 -25.37 5.22 19.58
N LYS A 555 -24.73 4.05 19.50
CA LYS A 555 -24.79 3.18 18.31
C LYS A 555 -26.21 2.73 17.99
N GLN A 556 -26.99 2.32 19.00
CA GLN A 556 -28.38 1.89 18.79
C GLN A 556 -29.27 3.04 18.33
N ASN A 557 -29.14 4.20 18.98
CA ASN A 557 -29.85 5.41 18.60
C ASN A 557 -29.44 5.87 17.18
N PHE A 558 -28.16 5.72 16.81
CA PHE A 558 -27.65 6.10 15.49
C PHE A 558 -28.25 5.20 14.39
N LYS A 559 -28.41 3.90 14.66
CA LYS A 559 -29.09 2.97 13.73
C LYS A 559 -30.55 3.38 13.49
N ALA A 560 -31.23 3.85 14.53
CA ALA A 560 -32.63 4.28 14.46
C ALA A 560 -32.83 5.66 13.82
N ASN A 561 -31.96 6.63 14.14
CA ASN A 561 -32.05 8.00 13.66
C ASN A 561 -30.65 8.61 13.39
N PRO A 562 -30.05 8.35 12.20
CA PRO A 562 -28.71 8.83 11.86
C PRO A 562 -28.61 10.36 11.77
N ASP A 563 -29.66 11.02 11.27
CA ASP A 563 -29.65 12.44 10.94
C ASP A 563 -29.81 13.34 12.17
N GLY A 564 -30.34 12.81 13.27
CA GLY A 564 -30.52 13.56 14.54
C GLY A 564 -29.27 13.66 15.42
N MET A 565 -28.17 13.00 15.05
CA MET A 565 -27.03 12.79 15.95
C MET A 565 -26.01 13.92 15.98
N PHE A 566 -25.99 14.75 14.94
CA PHE A 566 -25.24 15.99 14.93
C PHE A 566 -26.22 17.14 14.69
N ALA A 567 -26.32 18.07 15.64
CA ALA A 567 -27.25 19.19 15.54
C ALA A 567 -26.97 20.03 14.30
N GLU A 568 -28.01 20.35 13.53
CA GLU A 568 -27.88 21.30 12.43
C GLU A 568 -27.82 22.74 12.96
N PHE A 569 -26.81 23.48 12.53
CA PHE A 569 -26.64 24.87 12.91
C PHE A 569 -26.87 25.79 11.72
N LYS A 570 -27.72 26.82 11.90
CA LYS A 570 -28.04 27.81 10.84
C LYS A 570 -26.83 28.59 10.33
N TYR A 571 -25.83 28.80 11.17
CA TYR A 571 -24.62 29.58 10.86
C TYR A 571 -23.41 28.73 11.15
N PHE A 572 -22.43 28.68 10.24
CA PHE A 572 -21.18 27.95 10.43
C PHE A 572 -20.18 28.75 11.28
N GLN A 573 -19.56 28.10 12.27
CA GLN A 573 -18.50 28.66 13.11
C GLN A 573 -17.19 27.90 12.88
N PRO A 574 -16.29 28.40 12.01
CA PRO A 574 -15.01 27.77 11.77
C PRO A 574 -14.00 28.00 12.89
N PHE A 575 -13.04 27.09 13.00
CA PHE A 575 -11.82 27.32 13.75
C PHE A 575 -10.93 28.39 13.10
N PRO A 576 -10.18 29.20 13.88
CA PRO A 576 -9.15 30.08 13.36
C PRO A 576 -8.03 29.28 12.68
N GLN A 577 -7.96 29.32 11.35
CA GLN A 577 -7.03 28.49 10.56
C GLN A 577 -5.57 28.71 10.95
N GLU A 578 -5.17 29.96 11.22
CA GLU A 578 -3.78 30.27 11.58
C GLU A 578 -3.37 29.61 12.90
N GLU A 579 -4.28 29.54 13.88
CA GLU A 579 -4.01 28.87 15.15
C GLU A 579 -3.97 27.35 14.98
N MET A 580 -4.87 26.78 14.17
CA MET A 580 -4.85 25.34 13.86
C MET A 580 -3.52 24.94 13.24
N GLU A 581 -3.04 25.69 12.26
CA GLU A 581 -1.77 25.42 11.58
C GLU A 581 -0.56 25.60 12.52
N LYS A 582 -0.58 26.58 13.43
CA LYS A 582 0.47 26.71 14.48
C LYS A 582 0.53 25.48 15.36
N THR A 583 -0.62 24.97 15.82
CA THR A 583 -0.69 23.77 16.67
C THR A 583 -0.25 22.52 15.92
N LYS A 584 -0.74 22.30 14.69
CA LYS A 584 -0.31 21.19 13.82
C LYS A 584 1.21 21.22 13.59
N MET A 585 1.76 22.39 13.25
CA MET A 585 3.21 22.55 13.07
C MET A 585 4.00 22.23 14.34
N HIS A 586 3.49 22.57 15.51
CA HIS A 586 4.12 22.24 16.79
C HIS A 586 4.15 20.72 17.04
N ILE A 587 3.01 20.04 16.82
CA ILE A 587 2.89 18.58 16.93
C ILE A 587 3.87 17.91 15.96
N MET A 588 3.89 18.33 14.69
CA MET A 588 4.80 17.82 13.68
C MET A 588 6.27 18.03 14.06
N LYS A 589 6.65 19.21 14.58
CA LYS A 589 8.02 19.49 15.03
C LYS A 589 8.44 18.57 16.16
N LYS A 590 7.58 18.29 17.14
CA LYS A 590 7.86 17.32 18.22
C LYS A 590 8.13 15.93 17.66
N MET A 591 7.30 15.45 16.74
CA MET A 591 7.47 14.13 16.09
C MET A 591 8.78 14.05 15.29
N VAL A 592 9.12 15.11 14.55
CA VAL A 592 10.37 15.18 13.78
C VAL A 592 11.59 15.20 14.69
N ALA A 593 11.55 15.96 15.79
CA ALA A 593 12.63 16.02 16.76
C ALA A 593 12.88 14.64 17.40
N ALA A 594 11.83 13.95 17.84
CA ALA A 594 11.93 12.59 18.38
C ALA A 594 12.59 11.62 17.36
N ARG A 595 12.17 11.68 16.10
CA ARG A 595 12.75 10.86 15.02
C ARG A 595 14.23 11.18 14.77
N ASN A 596 14.63 12.44 14.84
CA ASN A 596 16.01 12.84 14.60
C ASN A 596 16.94 12.41 15.76
N ARG A 597 16.46 12.43 17.01
CA ARG A 597 17.20 11.87 18.16
C ARG A 597 17.48 10.38 17.95
N GLU A 598 16.46 9.63 17.56
CA GLU A 598 16.60 8.19 17.30
C GLU A 598 17.64 7.90 16.21
N ARG A 599 17.60 8.67 15.11
CA ARG A 599 18.59 8.53 14.04
C ARG A 599 20.02 8.81 14.50
N LEU A 600 20.19 9.85 15.32
CA LEU A 600 21.50 10.18 15.87
C LEU A 600 22.02 9.04 16.75
N ARG A 601 21.15 8.44 17.58
CA ARG A 601 21.47 7.25 18.37
C ARG A 601 21.95 6.11 17.49
N VAL A 602 21.21 5.76 16.44
CA VAL A 602 21.58 4.69 15.48
C VAL A 602 22.95 4.96 14.85
N VAL A 603 23.21 6.21 14.42
CA VAL A 603 24.48 6.58 13.79
C VAL A 603 25.65 6.46 14.78
N ASN A 604 25.44 6.85 16.04
CA ASN A 604 26.48 6.81 17.08
C ASN A 604 26.79 5.40 17.55
N GLU A 605 25.78 4.53 17.68
CA GLU A 605 25.94 3.14 18.10
C GLU A 605 26.52 2.26 16.99
N GLY A 606 26.27 2.61 15.72
CA GLY A 606 26.52 1.74 14.57
C GLY A 606 25.26 1.01 14.14
N PHE A 607 25.05 0.88 12.82
CA PHE A 607 23.79 0.36 12.28
C PHE A 607 23.53 -1.11 12.67
N ASP A 608 24.58 -1.94 12.71
CA ASP A 608 24.45 -3.38 12.99
C ASP A 608 24.29 -3.61 14.51
N GLU A 609 25.07 -2.91 15.34
CA GLU A 609 25.05 -2.96 16.80
C GLU A 609 23.69 -2.48 17.34
N HIS A 610 23.22 -1.33 16.86
CA HIS A 610 21.91 -0.78 17.21
C HIS A 610 20.79 -1.77 16.89
N MET A 611 20.82 -2.34 15.67
CA MET A 611 19.80 -3.28 15.22
C MET A 611 19.76 -4.54 16.10
N LEU A 612 20.92 -5.08 16.52
CA LEU A 612 20.97 -6.24 17.42
C LEU A 612 20.41 -5.89 18.80
N SER A 613 20.74 -4.71 19.33
CA SER A 613 20.20 -4.22 20.61
C SER A 613 18.67 -4.13 20.57
N VAL A 614 18.10 -3.53 19.51
CA VAL A 614 16.66 -3.39 19.36
C VAL A 614 15.98 -4.75 19.15
N MET A 615 16.61 -5.69 18.42
CA MET A 615 16.07 -7.05 18.29
C MET A 615 16.00 -7.76 19.64
N LYS A 616 16.99 -7.57 20.52
CA LYS A 616 16.97 -8.11 21.90
C LYS A 616 15.90 -7.44 22.75
N GLU A 617 15.83 -6.10 22.76
CA GLU A 617 14.84 -5.32 23.52
C GLU A 617 13.40 -5.76 23.18
N ARG A 618 13.16 -6.10 21.91
CA ARG A 618 11.84 -6.53 21.42
C ARG A 618 11.61 -8.04 21.48
N GLY A 619 12.54 -8.82 22.07
CA GLY A 619 12.41 -10.27 22.22
C GLY A 619 12.44 -11.04 20.90
N LEU A 620 13.08 -10.49 19.86
CA LEU A 620 13.12 -11.07 18.52
C LEU A 620 14.27 -12.06 18.33
N ILE A 621 15.28 -11.99 19.20
CA ILE A 621 16.37 -12.97 19.31
C ILE A 621 16.57 -13.29 20.79
N GLN A 622 16.88 -14.55 21.10
CA GLN A 622 17.21 -14.96 22.47
C GLN A 622 18.58 -14.41 22.86
N GLU A 623 18.75 -14.03 24.13
CA GLU A 623 20.07 -13.78 24.70
C GLU A 623 20.85 -15.10 24.67
N ARG A 624 22.01 -15.10 24.00
CA ARG A 624 22.96 -16.21 24.02
C ARG A 624 23.80 -16.15 25.28
#